data_AF-A0AAV4W735-F1
#
_entry.id   AF-A0AAV4W735-F1
#
_cell.length_a   1.000
_cell.length_b   1.000
_cell.length_c   1.000
_cell.angle_alpha   90.00
_cell.angle_beta   90.00
_cell.angle_gamma   90.00
#
_symmetry.space_group_name_H-M   'P 1'
#
loop_
_entity.id
_entity.type
_entity.pdbx_description
1 polymer ?
#
loop_
_entity_poly.entity_id
_entity_poly.type
_entity_poly.pdbx_seq_one_letter_code
_entity_poly.pdbx_strand_id
1 'polypeptide(L)'
;MQLNKFFNENNHRIIAPTSATRIDSRYNAHNIIDFAKFKNIPFPATAAVFHELSSNHLPYLLDINLNINPQTIPNLFFTNWDNYNFNLQQTNLKLININNEEDADTAIENFT
;
A
#
# COMPACT_ATOMS: atom_id res chain seq x y z
N MET A 1 -25.43 -11.47 6.62
CA MET A 1 -25.79 -11.87 5.24
C MET A 1 -25.42 -10.83 4.18
N GLN A 2 -25.50 -9.52 4.45
CA GLN A 2 -25.17 -8.47 3.46
C GLN A 2 -23.69 -8.43 3.03
N LEU A 3 -22.75 -8.64 3.95
CA LEU A 3 -21.30 -8.56 3.65
C LEU A 3 -20.86 -9.65 2.66
N ASN A 4 -21.13 -10.92 2.96
CA ASN A 4 -20.78 -12.03 2.06
C ASN A 4 -21.38 -11.86 0.65
N LYS A 5 -22.62 -11.35 0.57
CA LYS A 5 -23.26 -11.04 -0.71
C LYS A 5 -22.47 -9.98 -1.49
N PHE A 6 -22.10 -8.86 -0.84
CA PHE A 6 -21.27 -7.82 -1.46
C PHE A 6 -19.94 -8.36 -1.98
N PHE A 7 -19.25 -9.19 -1.21
CA PHE A 7 -17.97 -9.76 -1.63
C PHE A 7 -18.13 -10.70 -2.84
N ASN A 8 -19.14 -11.57 -2.81
CA ASN A 8 -19.41 -12.51 -3.90
C ASN A 8 -19.81 -11.79 -5.20
N GLU A 9 -20.70 -10.80 -5.13
CA GLU A 9 -21.17 -10.06 -6.32
C GLU A 9 -20.09 -9.20 -6.97
N ASN A 10 -19.08 -8.77 -6.20
CA ASN A 10 -18.00 -7.91 -6.69
C ASN A 10 -16.68 -8.65 -6.94
N ASN A 11 -16.69 -9.99 -6.90
CA ASN A 11 -15.47 -10.81 -7.03
C ASN A 11 -14.35 -10.38 -6.06
N HIS A 12 -14.74 -10.01 -4.84
CA HIS A 12 -13.82 -9.68 -3.77
C HIS A 12 -13.63 -10.91 -2.88
N ARG A 13 -12.43 -11.04 -2.28
CA ARG A 13 -12.18 -12.04 -1.22
C ARG A 13 -11.89 -11.36 0.11
N ILE A 14 -12.24 -12.02 1.20
CA ILE A 14 -11.88 -11.63 2.57
C ILE A 14 -10.67 -12.44 2.99
N ILE A 15 -9.63 -11.76 3.47
CA ILE A 15 -8.52 -12.38 4.19
C ILE A 15 -8.63 -11.94 5.65
N ALA A 16 -8.98 -12.86 6.53
CA ALA A 16 -9.14 -12.62 7.96
C ALA A 16 -8.30 -13.63 8.75
N PRO A 17 -7.77 -13.25 9.92
CA PRO A 17 -7.08 -14.20 10.78
C PRO A 17 -8.08 -15.19 11.41
N THR A 18 -7.57 -16.31 11.91
CA THR A 18 -8.38 -17.31 12.63
C THR A 18 -8.59 -16.96 14.11
N SER A 19 -7.89 -15.96 14.62
CA SER A 19 -7.94 -15.48 16.00
C SER A 19 -8.67 -14.14 16.08
N ALA A 20 -9.27 -13.85 17.22
CA ALA A 20 -9.99 -12.60 17.45
C ALA A 20 -9.11 -11.37 17.21
N THR A 21 -9.63 -10.38 16.47
CA THR A 21 -8.99 -9.09 16.23
C THR A 21 -9.51 -8.01 17.16
N ARG A 22 -10.63 -8.26 17.85
CA ARG A 22 -11.13 -7.40 18.91
C ARG A 22 -11.43 -8.20 20.17
N ILE A 23 -10.91 -7.72 21.29
CA ILE A 23 -11.19 -8.24 22.63
C ILE A 23 -11.97 -7.18 23.41
N ASP A 24 -13.21 -7.47 23.76
CA ASP A 24 -13.99 -6.64 24.69
C ASP A 24 -13.98 -7.27 26.08
N SER A 25 -13.09 -6.76 26.95
CA SER A 25 -12.91 -7.28 28.31
C SER A 25 -14.15 -7.13 29.19
N ARG A 26 -15.04 -6.18 28.90
CA ARG A 26 -16.28 -5.96 29.67
C ARG A 26 -17.29 -7.09 29.49
N TYR A 27 -17.26 -7.74 28.33
CA TYR A 27 -18.21 -8.79 27.95
C TYR A 27 -17.55 -10.14 27.70
N ASN A 28 -16.24 -10.25 27.97
CA ASN A 28 -15.43 -11.42 27.62
C ASN A 28 -15.65 -11.86 26.15
N ALA A 29 -15.82 -10.88 25.26
CA ALA A 29 -16.22 -11.12 23.88
C ALA A 29 -15.02 -11.02 22.94
N HIS A 30 -14.78 -12.08 22.18
CA HIS A 30 -13.65 -12.24 21.29
C HIS A 30 -14.17 -12.33 19.85
N ASN A 31 -13.96 -11.28 19.05
CA ASN A 31 -14.57 -11.15 17.73
C ASN A 31 -13.52 -10.96 16.64
N ILE A 32 -13.81 -11.47 15.44
CA ILE A 32 -13.04 -11.22 14.21
C ILE A 32 -13.83 -10.19 13.41
N ILE A 33 -13.43 -8.93 13.52
CA ILE A 33 -14.09 -7.81 12.81
C ILE A 33 -13.13 -6.98 11.97
N ASP A 34 -11.83 -7.22 12.11
CA ASP A 34 -10.78 -6.60 11.31
C ASP A 34 -10.29 -7.63 10.29
N PHE A 35 -10.30 -7.27 9.01
CA PHE A 35 -9.95 -8.15 7.90
C PHE A 35 -9.55 -7.33 6.68
N ALA A 36 -8.82 -7.94 5.76
CA ALA A 36 -8.44 -7.33 4.50
C ALA A 36 -9.44 -7.71 3.39
N LYS A 37 -9.81 -6.71 2.57
CA LYS A 37 -10.57 -6.91 1.34
C LYS A 37 -9.62 -6.92 0.16
N PHE A 38 -9.64 -7.99 -0.62
CA PHE A 38 -8.86 -8.12 -1.85
C PHE A 38 -9.80 -8.00 -3.05
N LYS A 39 -9.47 -7.12 -3.99
CA LYS A 39 -10.14 -6.97 -5.28
C LYS A 39 -9.13 -7.25 -6.38
N ASN A 40 -9.37 -8.29 -7.19
CA ASN A 40 -8.51 -8.65 -8.32
C ASN A 40 -7.02 -8.90 -7.96
N ILE A 41 -6.73 -9.32 -6.73
CA ILE A 41 -5.38 -9.68 -6.30
C ILE A 41 -5.25 -11.20 -6.41
N PRO A 42 -4.53 -11.77 -7.39
CA PRO A 42 -4.48 -13.23 -7.61
C PRO A 42 -3.52 -13.96 -6.66
N PHE A 43 -2.83 -13.24 -5.77
CA PHE A 43 -1.81 -13.80 -4.89
C PHE A 43 -2.42 -14.50 -3.66
N PRO A 44 -1.85 -15.64 -3.22
CA PRO A 44 -2.16 -16.20 -1.91
C PRO A 44 -1.82 -15.21 -0.80
N ALA A 45 -2.65 -15.17 0.25
CA ALA A 45 -2.41 -14.33 1.40
C ALA A 45 -2.87 -15.02 2.69
N THR A 46 -2.20 -14.71 3.80
CA THR A 46 -2.54 -15.17 5.14
C THR A 46 -2.65 -14.00 6.10
N ALA A 47 -3.37 -14.17 7.20
CA ALA A 47 -3.50 -13.17 8.24
C ALA A 47 -3.29 -13.79 9.63
N ALA A 48 -2.54 -13.10 10.49
CA ALA A 48 -2.24 -13.57 11.85
C ALA A 48 -2.29 -12.40 12.84
N VAL A 49 -2.87 -12.63 14.02
CA VAL A 49 -3.03 -11.60 15.06
C VAL A 49 -1.79 -11.53 15.95
N PHE A 50 -1.39 -10.32 16.35
CA PHE A 50 -0.42 -10.08 17.40
C PHE A 50 -1.11 -9.62 18.69
N HIS A 51 -0.69 -10.18 19.81
CA HIS A 51 -1.23 -9.85 21.12
C HIS A 51 -0.51 -8.66 21.74
N GLU A 52 -0.81 -7.46 21.23
CA GLU A 52 -0.45 -6.19 21.89
C GLU A 52 -1.67 -5.65 22.66
N LEU A 53 -1.46 -5.23 23.91
CA LEU A 53 -2.55 -4.92 24.86
C LEU A 53 -2.81 -3.42 25.04
N SER A 54 -2.30 -2.56 24.15
CA SER A 54 -2.52 -1.11 24.22
C SER A 54 -3.90 -0.67 23.70
N SER A 55 -4.61 -1.55 22.99
CA SER A 55 -5.91 -1.33 22.37
C SER A 55 -6.82 -2.54 22.56
N ASN A 56 -8.14 -2.34 22.48
CA ASN A 56 -9.11 -3.43 22.41
C ASN A 56 -9.23 -4.02 21.00
N HIS A 57 -8.64 -3.38 19.99
CA HIS A 57 -8.35 -3.95 18.68
C HIS A 57 -6.90 -4.42 18.65
N LEU A 58 -6.71 -5.71 18.40
CA LEU A 58 -5.40 -6.33 18.25
C LEU A 58 -4.88 -6.10 16.82
N PRO A 59 -3.63 -5.67 16.65
CA PRO A 59 -3.01 -5.60 15.33
C PRO A 59 -2.93 -7.00 14.71
N TYR A 60 -3.00 -7.07 13.38
CA TYR A 60 -2.77 -8.32 12.65
C TYR A 60 -1.84 -8.08 11.46
N LEU A 61 -0.99 -9.07 11.19
CA LEU A 61 -0.15 -9.13 10.01
C LEU A 61 -0.96 -9.66 8.83
N LEU A 62 -0.87 -9.00 7.68
CA LEU A 62 -1.29 -9.54 6.40
C LEU A 62 -0.04 -9.91 5.61
N ASP A 63 0.16 -11.19 5.35
CA ASP A 63 1.24 -11.69 4.50
C ASP A 63 0.69 -12.02 3.11
N ILE A 64 1.30 -11.47 2.07
CA ILE A 64 0.90 -11.67 0.67
C ILE A 64 2.07 -12.33 -0.06
N ASN A 65 1.89 -13.59 -0.44
CA ASN A 65 2.88 -14.30 -1.23
C ASN A 65 2.76 -13.91 -2.70
N LEU A 66 3.60 -12.96 -3.13
CA LEU A 66 3.63 -12.49 -4.51
C LEU A 66 4.16 -13.54 -5.50
N ASN A 67 4.71 -14.66 -5.02
CA ASN A 67 5.42 -15.67 -5.83
C ASN A 67 6.48 -15.05 -6.76
N ILE A 68 6.99 -13.86 -6.39
CA ILE A 68 8.11 -13.24 -7.07
C ILE A 68 9.32 -14.00 -6.57
N ASN A 69 9.72 -15.03 -7.32
CA ASN A 69 11.07 -15.50 -7.26
C ASN A 69 11.90 -14.43 -7.97
N PRO A 70 12.71 -13.62 -7.28
CA PRO A 70 13.65 -12.76 -7.96
C PRO A 70 14.54 -13.69 -8.75
N GLN A 71 14.31 -13.81 -10.06
CA GLN A 71 15.37 -14.32 -10.91
C GLN A 71 16.51 -13.35 -10.69
N THR A 72 17.54 -13.81 -10.00
CA THR A 72 18.86 -13.20 -10.02
C THR A 72 19.39 -13.37 -11.42
N ILE A 73 18.79 -12.66 -12.38
CA ILE A 73 19.36 -12.47 -13.71
C ILE A 73 20.59 -11.60 -13.44
N PRO A 74 21.81 -12.11 -13.62
CA PRO A 74 23.04 -11.34 -13.33
C PRO A 74 23.18 -10.09 -14.21
N ASN A 75 22.31 -9.94 -15.22
CA ASN A 75 22.19 -8.76 -16.06
C ASN A 75 21.09 -7.86 -15.51
N LEU A 76 21.45 -7.31 -14.35
CA LEU A 76 20.76 -6.27 -13.60
C LEU A 76 20.20 -5.22 -14.56
N PHE A 77 19.00 -4.72 -14.27
CA PHE A 77 18.46 -3.50 -14.85
C PHE A 77 19.52 -2.39 -14.70
N PHE A 78 20.24 -2.07 -15.77
CA PHE A 78 21.05 -0.87 -15.82
C PHE A 78 20.04 0.27 -15.93
N THR A 79 19.81 1.01 -14.84
CA THR A 79 19.23 2.33 -14.98
C THR A 79 20.14 3.06 -15.95
N ASN A 80 19.59 3.50 -17.09
CA ASN A 80 20.35 4.28 -18.05
C ASN A 80 20.50 5.70 -17.50
N TRP A 81 21.12 5.80 -16.33
CA TRP A 81 21.25 7.00 -15.53
C TRP A 81 22.05 8.05 -16.29
N ASP A 82 23.00 7.61 -17.12
CA ASP A 82 23.74 8.47 -18.02
C ASP A 82 22.84 9.06 -19.11
N ASN A 83 21.96 8.28 -19.77
CA ASN A 83 21.00 8.87 -20.70
C ASN A 83 19.93 9.70 -20.00
N TYR A 84 19.51 9.33 -18.79
CA TYR A 84 18.56 10.12 -18.01
C TYR A 84 19.16 11.49 -17.65
N ASN A 85 20.41 11.51 -17.14
CA ASN A 85 21.15 12.75 -16.85
C ASN A 85 21.46 13.54 -18.11
N PHE A 86 21.84 12.89 -19.21
CA PHE A 86 22.06 13.55 -20.50
C PHE A 86 20.78 14.23 -20.97
N ASN A 87 19.63 13.54 -20.92
CA ASN A 87 18.35 14.12 -21.28
C ASN A 87 17.95 15.27 -20.33
N LEU A 88 18.18 15.15 -19.02
CA LEU A 88 17.94 16.24 -18.06
C LEU A 88 18.83 17.47 -18.30
N GLN A 89 20.08 17.26 -18.72
CA GLN A 89 21.02 18.34 -19.05
C GLN A 89 20.72 18.95 -20.43
N GLN A 90 20.15 18.18 -21.35
CA GLN A 90 19.71 18.62 -22.68
C GLN A 90 18.35 19.30 -22.64
N THR A 91 17.51 18.98 -21.66
CA THR A 91 16.33 19.79 -21.38
C THR A 91 16.80 21.15 -20.88
N ASN A 92 16.53 22.21 -21.65
CA ASN A 92 16.59 23.59 -21.19
C ASN A 92 15.49 23.83 -20.14
N LEU A 93 15.58 23.14 -19.00
CA LEU A 93 14.81 23.45 -17.83
C LEU A 93 15.27 24.83 -17.39
N LYS A 94 14.45 25.84 -17.65
CA LYS A 94 14.64 27.15 -17.02
C LYS A 94 14.55 26.92 -15.52
N LEU A 95 15.70 26.99 -14.84
CA LEU A 95 15.74 27.09 -13.40
C LEU A 95 14.94 28.33 -13.01
N ILE A 96 13.79 28.12 -12.38
CA ILE A 96 12.99 29.21 -11.82
C ILE A 96 13.64 29.58 -10.50
N ASN A 97 14.17 30.80 -10.41
CA ASN A 97 14.59 31.36 -9.13
C ASN A 97 13.37 31.91 -8.43
N ILE A 98 12.98 31.26 -7.34
CA ILE A 98 11.90 31.69 -6.46
C ILE A 98 12.54 32.47 -5.32
N ASN A 99 12.39 33.79 -5.33
CA ASN A 99 12.97 34.65 -4.30
C ASN A 99 11.93 35.13 -3.28
N ASN A 100 10.64 34.99 -3.60
CA ASN A 100 9.51 35.33 -2.75
C ASN A 100 8.28 34.45 -3.07
N GLU A 101 7.20 34.62 -2.31
CA GLU A 101 5.96 33.84 -2.43
C GLU A 101 5.21 34.09 -3.76
N GLU A 102 5.24 35.32 -4.26
CA GLU A 102 4.61 35.70 -5.54
C GLU A 102 5.31 35.06 -6.75
N ASP A 103 6.65 34.95 -6.69
CA ASP A 103 7.45 34.22 -7.67
C ASP A 103 7.08 32.72 -7.68
N ALA A 104 6.76 32.15 -6.51
CA ALA A 104 6.38 30.75 -6.37
C ALA A 104 5.02 30.47 -6.98
N ASP A 105 4.02 31.31 -6.67
CA ASP A 105 2.66 31.18 -7.19
C ASP A 105 2.63 31.34 -8.72
N THR A 106 3.36 32.33 -9.24
CA THR A 106 3.50 32.55 -10.70
C THR A 106 4.18 31.36 -11.38
N ALA A 107 5.17 30.75 -10.74
CA ALA A 107 5.85 29.57 -11.28
C ALA A 107 4.90 28.37 -11.36
N ILE A 108 4.10 28.15 -10.31
CA ILE A 108 3.10 27.06 -10.24
C ILE A 108 2.04 27.23 -11.34
N GLU A 109 1.52 28.44 -11.52
CA GLU A 109 0.50 28.73 -12.54
C GLU A 109 1.02 28.47 -13.97
N ASN A 110 2.31 28.73 -14.24
CA ASN A 110 2.91 28.45 -15.55
C ASN A 110 3.20 26.96 -15.81
N PHE A 111 3.12 26.09 -14.80
CA PHE A 111 3.35 24.65 -14.91
C PHE A 111 2.06 23.82 -15.11
N THR A 112 0.89 24.38 -14.82
CA THR A 112 -0.44 23.76 -14.96
C THR A 112 -1.18 24.23 -16.18
#